data_AF-A0A084SZ32-F1
#
_entry.id   AF-A0A084SZ32-F1
#
_cell.length_a   1.000
_cell.length_b   1.000
_cell.length_c   1.000
_cell.angle_alpha   90.00
_cell.angle_beta   90.00
_cell.angle_gamma   90.00
#
_symmetry.space_group_name_H-M   'P 1'
#
loop_
_entity.id
_entity.type
_entity.pdbx_description
1 polymer ?
#
loop_
_entity_poly.entity_id
_entity_poly.type
_entity_poly.pdbx_seq_one_letter_code
_entity_poly.pdbx_strand_id
1 'polypeptide(L)'
;MAVRPIWVGMSRFDEVVADRSREYGGHAFAVGLLAHELTHRWGMGLEQMEPASGERWPLSSDACQCHWSAGLHLPAAFPVASLFTSQPYPESSLMGGHSYREEADGTFTREEKPYLTPAGFSWLDLYAMGLARPEEVPDTFLLADIESLGDGRLAARKVPVTLERIVAAMGPRNPSASEAQREFKLSIYLMHRGKEPDAAAVQRAESIARSLAAFFDAATGSRLKLTPAH
;
A
#
# COMPACT_ATOMS: atom_id res chain seq x y z
N MET A 1 1.19 -3.04 16.82
CA MET A 1 2.07 -3.53 15.74
C MET A 1 3.45 -2.95 15.96
N ALA A 2 4.42 -3.81 16.26
CA ALA A 2 5.82 -3.44 16.40
C ALA A 2 6.53 -3.91 15.13
N VAL A 3 7.09 -2.99 14.37
CA VAL A 3 8.08 -3.36 13.34
C VAL A 3 9.23 -4.02 14.10
N ARG A 4 9.67 -5.21 13.69
CA ARG A 4 10.91 -5.79 14.25
C ARG A 4 12.03 -4.76 14.08
N PRO A 5 13.01 -4.65 14.98
CA PRO A 5 14.13 -3.75 14.77
C PRO A 5 14.76 -3.98 13.39
N ILE A 6 14.85 -2.91 12.58
CA ILE A 6 15.45 -2.96 11.25
C ILE A 6 16.84 -2.34 11.34
N TRP A 7 17.82 -2.98 10.69
CA TRP A 7 19.16 -2.43 10.55
C TRP A 7 19.17 -1.28 9.52
N VAL A 8 19.22 -0.03 9.99
CA VAL A 8 19.19 1.17 9.13
C VAL A 8 20.45 1.37 8.27
N GLY A 9 21.52 0.61 8.52
CA GLY A 9 22.77 0.67 7.76
C GLY A 9 22.84 -0.27 6.56
N MET A 10 21.73 -0.93 6.18
CA MET A 10 21.69 -1.74 4.97
C MET A 10 21.59 -0.86 3.71
N SER A 11 22.12 -1.32 2.58
CA SER A 11 22.10 -0.54 1.33
C SER A 11 20.70 -0.22 0.81
N ARG A 12 19.68 -1.00 1.19
CA ARG A 12 18.28 -0.70 0.90
C ARG A 12 17.76 0.58 1.58
N PHE A 13 18.50 1.12 2.54
CA PHE A 13 18.16 2.34 3.25
C PHE A 13 19.02 3.52 2.78
N ASP A 14 19.82 3.36 1.72
CA ASP A 14 20.57 4.45 1.11
C ASP A 14 19.64 5.49 0.49
N GLU A 15 20.13 6.73 0.43
CA GLU A 15 19.41 7.86 -0.17
C GLU A 15 19.05 7.55 -1.62
N VAL A 16 19.97 6.91 -2.33
CA VAL A 16 19.81 6.47 -3.71
C VAL A 16 19.95 4.95 -3.78
N VAL A 17 18.97 4.30 -4.37
CA VAL A 17 18.94 2.85 -4.65
C VAL A 17 18.52 2.63 -6.10
N ALA A 18 18.87 1.49 -6.68
CA ALA A 18 18.51 1.19 -8.06
C ALA A 18 18.05 -0.27 -8.21
N ASP A 19 17.17 -0.51 -9.18
CA ASP A 19 16.92 -1.83 -9.72
C ASP A 19 17.59 -1.97 -11.11
N ARG A 20 17.13 -2.90 -11.94
CA ARG A 20 17.72 -3.13 -13.28
C ARG A 20 17.36 -2.04 -14.30
N SER A 21 16.31 -1.26 -14.06
CA SER A 21 15.76 -0.29 -15.02
C SER A 21 15.71 1.14 -14.48
N ARG A 22 15.73 1.32 -13.15
CA ARG A 22 15.43 2.60 -12.51
C ARG A 22 16.37 2.90 -11.36
N GLU A 23 16.66 4.18 -11.21
CA GLU A 23 17.24 4.76 -10.01
C GLU A 23 16.13 5.43 -9.19
N TYR A 24 16.23 5.31 -7.88
CA TYR A 24 15.29 5.86 -6.92
C TYR A 24 16.04 6.67 -5.86
N GLY A 25 15.62 7.91 -5.61
CA GLY A 25 16.14 8.77 -4.54
C GLY A 25 15.26 8.76 -3.29
N GLY A 26 15.55 9.63 -2.31
CA GLY A 26 14.69 9.90 -1.17
C GLY A 26 14.48 8.71 -0.23
N HIS A 27 15.43 7.78 -0.16
CA HIS A 27 15.33 6.54 0.61
C HIS A 27 14.15 5.64 0.19
N ALA A 28 13.83 5.59 -1.10
CA ALA A 28 12.64 4.92 -1.66
C ALA A 28 12.35 3.53 -1.07
N PHE A 29 13.35 2.65 -0.99
CA PHE A 29 13.13 1.28 -0.48
C PHE A 29 12.83 1.27 1.03
N ALA A 30 13.48 2.14 1.81
CA ALA A 30 13.15 2.31 3.23
C ALA A 30 11.75 2.88 3.41
N VAL A 31 11.38 3.90 2.61
CA VAL A 31 10.04 4.50 2.65
C VAL A 31 8.98 3.48 2.29
N GLY A 32 9.13 2.76 1.18
CA GLY A 32 8.20 1.72 0.75
C GLY A 32 8.01 0.64 1.83
N LEU A 33 9.11 0.14 2.40
CA LEU A 33 9.06 -0.85 3.48
C LEU A 33 8.38 -0.28 4.74
N LEU A 34 8.82 0.87 5.24
CA LEU A 34 8.30 1.42 6.49
C LEU A 34 6.84 1.86 6.35
N ALA A 35 6.46 2.44 5.21
CA ALA A 35 5.07 2.79 4.93
C ALA A 35 4.18 1.54 4.85
N HIS A 36 4.67 0.46 4.23
CA HIS A 36 3.97 -0.84 4.20
C HIS A 36 3.72 -1.37 5.62
N GLU A 37 4.77 -1.43 6.43
CA GLU A 37 4.69 -1.94 7.81
C GLU A 37 3.82 -1.07 8.72
N LEU A 38 3.90 0.26 8.57
CA LEU A 38 3.03 1.18 9.31
C LEU A 38 1.56 1.00 8.89
N THR A 39 1.31 0.69 7.62
CA THR A 39 -0.04 0.62 7.07
C THR A 39 -0.82 -0.62 7.50
N HIS A 40 -0.14 -1.71 7.85
CA HIS A 40 -0.78 -2.88 8.44
C HIS A 40 -1.61 -2.56 9.72
N ARG A 41 -1.48 -1.36 10.31
CA ARG A 41 -2.35 -0.89 11.40
C ARG A 41 -3.82 -0.67 11.00
N TRP A 42 -4.14 -0.46 9.72
CA TRP A 42 -5.48 -0.08 9.27
C TRP A 42 -6.24 -1.15 8.47
N GLY A 43 -5.57 -2.14 7.88
CA GLY A 43 -6.19 -3.19 7.04
C GLY A 43 -5.34 -4.46 7.02
N MET A 44 -5.69 -5.61 6.44
CA MET A 44 -6.37 -5.92 5.16
C MET A 44 -7.55 -6.90 5.36
N GLY A 45 -8.12 -6.94 6.55
CA GLY A 45 -9.21 -7.85 6.92
C GLY A 45 -10.59 -7.45 6.40
N LEU A 46 -10.68 -6.71 5.27
CA LEU A 46 -11.98 -6.43 4.69
C LEU A 46 -12.57 -7.70 4.09
N GLU A 47 -13.87 -7.90 4.30
CA GLU A 47 -14.66 -8.97 3.71
C GLU A 47 -15.77 -8.34 2.88
N GLN A 48 -16.23 -9.07 1.86
CA GLN A 48 -17.44 -8.71 1.13
C GLN A 48 -18.51 -9.79 1.30
N MET A 49 -19.77 -9.38 1.23
CA MET A 49 -20.92 -10.28 1.24
C MET A 49 -21.22 -10.76 -0.19
N GLU A 50 -21.33 -12.06 -0.40
CA GLU A 50 -21.88 -12.64 -1.63
C GLU A 50 -23.42 -12.55 -1.57
N PRO A 51 -24.08 -11.74 -2.41
CA PRO A 51 -25.51 -11.48 -2.27
C PRO A 51 -26.40 -12.71 -2.43
N ALA A 52 -25.98 -13.70 -3.23
CA ALA A 52 -26.78 -14.89 -3.49
C ALA A 52 -26.79 -15.88 -2.31
N SER A 53 -25.65 -16.07 -1.65
CA SER A 53 -25.50 -17.04 -0.56
C SER A 53 -25.59 -16.41 0.83
N GLY A 54 -25.34 -15.10 0.95
CA GLY A 54 -25.14 -14.45 2.24
C GLY A 54 -23.83 -14.84 2.92
N GLU A 55 -22.90 -15.44 2.19
CA GLU A 55 -21.58 -15.80 2.70
C GLU A 55 -20.64 -14.58 2.67
N ARG A 56 -19.76 -14.50 3.66
CA ARG A 56 -18.70 -13.48 3.71
C ARG A 56 -17.41 -14.05 3.17
N TRP A 57 -16.75 -13.31 2.28
CA TRP A 57 -15.47 -13.71 1.71
C TRP A 57 -14.40 -12.65 1.97
N PRO A 58 -13.22 -13.05 2.47
CA PRO A 58 -12.11 -12.13 2.72
C PRO A 58 -11.53 -11.59 1.41
N LEU A 59 -11.16 -10.32 1.41
CA LEU A 59 -10.41 -9.66 0.34
C LEU A 59 -8.89 -9.74 0.55
N SER A 60 -8.44 -10.31 1.67
CA SER A 60 -7.04 -10.54 1.99
C SER A 60 -6.46 -11.79 1.31
N SER A 61 -5.14 -11.88 1.22
CA SER A 61 -4.44 -13.08 0.78
C SER A 61 -4.52 -14.22 1.81
N ASP A 62 -4.66 -15.46 1.34
CA ASP A 62 -4.72 -16.64 2.22
C ASP A 62 -3.39 -16.92 2.94
N ALA A 63 -2.27 -16.44 2.38
CA ALA A 63 -0.93 -16.73 2.89
C ALA A 63 -0.67 -16.14 4.29
N CYS A 64 -1.18 -14.94 4.57
CA CYS A 64 -0.99 -14.29 5.87
C CYS A 64 -2.21 -13.53 6.39
N GLN A 65 -3.27 -13.36 5.58
CA GLN A 65 -4.41 -12.49 5.88
C GLN A 65 -4.02 -11.05 6.25
N CYS A 66 -2.86 -10.61 5.79
CA CYS A 66 -2.22 -9.36 6.15
C CYS A 66 -2.03 -8.42 4.95
N HIS A 67 -2.17 -8.95 3.73
CA HIS A 67 -2.10 -8.21 2.45
C HIS A 67 -3.39 -8.39 1.67
N TRP A 68 -3.64 -7.50 0.71
CA TRP A 68 -4.70 -7.72 -0.27
C TRP A 68 -4.43 -8.97 -1.10
N SER A 69 -5.48 -9.70 -1.45
CA SER A 69 -5.40 -10.85 -2.35
C SER A 69 -4.73 -10.43 -3.66
N ALA A 70 -3.82 -11.26 -4.18
CA ALA A 70 -3.09 -10.95 -5.40
C ALA A 70 -4.03 -10.70 -6.58
N GLY A 71 -5.17 -11.40 -6.66
CA GLY A 71 -6.16 -11.22 -7.72
C GLY A 71 -6.96 -9.92 -7.63
N LEU A 72 -6.84 -9.14 -6.54
CA LEU A 72 -7.66 -7.95 -6.33
C LEU A 72 -7.11 -6.77 -7.14
N HIS A 73 -7.97 -6.15 -7.94
CA HIS A 73 -7.63 -4.98 -8.73
C HIS A 73 -7.60 -3.72 -7.85
N LEU A 74 -6.41 -3.21 -7.57
CA LEU A 74 -6.18 -2.11 -6.63
C LEU A 74 -5.17 -1.10 -7.17
N PRO A 75 -5.51 -0.34 -8.23
CA PRO A 75 -4.66 0.77 -8.66
C PRO A 75 -4.51 1.79 -7.53
N ALA A 76 -3.34 2.42 -7.46
CA ALA A 76 -3.11 3.49 -6.50
C ALA A 76 -4.03 4.69 -6.83
N ALA A 77 -4.77 5.17 -5.83
CA ALA A 77 -5.60 6.37 -5.93
C ALA A 77 -4.74 7.62 -6.14
N PHE A 78 -3.59 7.68 -5.46
CA PHE A 78 -2.60 8.75 -5.58
C PHE A 78 -1.22 8.12 -5.80
N PRO A 79 -0.76 8.00 -7.05
CA PRO A 79 0.58 7.50 -7.38
C PRO A 79 1.68 8.40 -6.79
N VAL A 80 2.77 7.79 -6.34
CA VAL A 80 3.89 8.49 -5.66
C VAL A 80 5.26 8.23 -6.28
N ALA A 81 5.38 7.39 -7.31
CA ALA A 81 6.65 7.00 -7.92
C ALA A 81 7.46 8.22 -8.39
N SER A 82 6.79 9.27 -8.86
CA SER A 82 7.43 10.52 -9.29
C SER A 82 8.13 11.29 -8.16
N LEU A 83 7.82 11.00 -6.90
CA LEU A 83 8.58 11.54 -5.76
C LEU A 83 9.96 10.89 -5.62
N PHE A 84 10.11 9.67 -6.15
CA PHE A 84 11.28 8.83 -5.90
C PHE A 84 12.08 8.56 -7.16
N THR A 85 11.50 8.61 -8.35
CA THR A 85 12.21 8.31 -9.60
C THR A 85 11.74 9.21 -10.75
N SER A 86 12.65 9.48 -11.69
CA SER A 86 12.34 10.16 -12.96
C SER A 86 11.67 9.24 -13.99
N GLN A 87 11.58 7.94 -13.72
CA GLN A 87 10.97 6.92 -14.59
C GLN A 87 9.77 6.26 -13.88
N PRO A 88 8.63 6.98 -13.74
CA PRO A 88 7.47 6.45 -13.03
C PRO A 88 6.88 5.22 -13.74
N TYR A 89 6.13 4.43 -12.97
CA TYR A 89 5.51 3.17 -13.40
C TYR A 89 4.06 3.13 -12.90
N PRO A 90 3.21 2.28 -13.47
CA PRO A 90 1.87 2.05 -12.94
C PRO A 90 1.94 1.55 -11.50
N GLU A 91 1.14 2.14 -10.62
CA GLU A 91 1.12 1.78 -9.21
C GLU A 91 -0.15 1.00 -8.86
N SER A 92 0.02 0.03 -7.98
CA SER A 92 -1.06 -0.64 -7.26
C SER A 92 -0.78 -0.54 -5.77
N SER A 93 -1.80 -0.78 -4.95
CA SER A 93 -1.72 -0.66 -3.49
C SER A 93 -0.39 -1.20 -2.92
N LEU A 94 0.23 -0.38 -2.08
CA LEU A 94 1.41 -0.77 -1.30
C LEU A 94 1.14 -2.01 -0.42
N MET A 95 -0.12 -2.29 -0.08
CA MET A 95 -0.53 -3.39 0.79
C MET A 95 -0.85 -4.70 0.07
N GLY A 96 -0.58 -4.78 -1.24
CA GLY A 96 -0.81 -5.99 -2.03
C GLY A 96 -1.73 -5.73 -3.21
N GLY A 97 -2.33 -6.79 -3.74
CA GLY A 97 -3.09 -6.72 -4.99
C GLY A 97 -2.25 -6.19 -6.16
N HIS A 98 -2.94 -5.93 -7.27
CA HIS A 98 -2.33 -5.52 -8.53
C HIS A 98 -3.21 -4.57 -9.33
N SER A 99 -2.63 -3.94 -10.35
CA SER A 99 -3.38 -3.28 -11.41
C SER A 99 -3.50 -4.24 -12.58
N TYR A 100 -4.71 -4.39 -13.09
CA TYR A 100 -5.07 -5.30 -14.17
C TYR A 100 -5.75 -4.51 -15.26
N ARG A 101 -5.27 -4.66 -16.49
CA ARG A 101 -5.93 -4.14 -17.67
C ARG A 101 -6.74 -5.26 -18.30
N GLU A 102 -8.03 -5.02 -18.49
CA GLU A 102 -8.89 -5.94 -19.22
C GLU A 102 -8.67 -5.74 -20.72
N GLU A 103 -8.42 -6.85 -21.43
CA GLU A 103 -8.17 -6.88 -22.86
C GLU A 103 -9.47 -7.15 -23.62
N ALA A 104 -9.52 -6.80 -24.91
CA ALA A 104 -10.75 -6.90 -25.72
C ALA A 104 -11.31 -8.33 -25.87
N ASP A 105 -10.49 -9.35 -25.62
CA ASP A 105 -10.88 -10.76 -25.68
C ASP A 105 -11.30 -11.34 -24.31
N GLY A 106 -11.45 -10.49 -23.29
CA GLY A 106 -11.87 -10.88 -21.95
C GLY A 106 -10.76 -11.47 -21.07
N THR A 107 -9.51 -11.46 -21.55
CA THR A 107 -8.33 -11.77 -20.73
C THR A 107 -7.84 -10.53 -19.97
N PHE A 108 -6.90 -10.72 -19.05
CA PHE A 108 -6.34 -9.64 -18.23
C PHE A 108 -4.84 -9.59 -18.36
N THR A 109 -4.27 -8.40 -18.48
CA THR A 109 -2.83 -8.17 -18.37
C THR A 109 -2.53 -7.57 -17.00
N ARG A 110 -1.60 -8.19 -16.27
CA ARG A 110 -1.11 -7.60 -15.00
C ARG A 110 -0.08 -6.52 -15.30
N GLU A 111 -0.34 -5.30 -14.84
CA GLU A 111 0.59 -4.19 -14.97
C GLU A 111 1.85 -4.41 -14.12
N GLU A 112 2.96 -3.81 -14.55
CA GLU A 112 4.24 -3.89 -13.83
C GLU A 112 4.09 -3.39 -12.40
N LYS A 113 4.67 -4.14 -11.45
CA LYS A 113 4.83 -3.70 -10.06
C LYS A 113 6.27 -4.00 -9.63
N PRO A 114 7.16 -2.98 -9.62
CA PRO A 114 8.53 -3.18 -9.15
C PRO A 114 8.57 -3.65 -7.69
N TYR A 115 9.59 -4.43 -7.36
CA TYR A 115 9.70 -5.07 -6.05
C TYR A 115 10.28 -4.11 -5.01
N LEU A 116 9.62 -4.01 -3.84
CA LEU A 116 10.01 -3.16 -2.71
C LEU A 116 10.17 -1.67 -3.03
N THR A 117 9.44 -1.17 -4.03
CA THR A 117 9.43 0.26 -4.36
C THR A 117 8.23 0.97 -3.74
N PRO A 118 8.31 2.30 -3.53
CA PRO A 118 7.15 3.08 -3.09
C PRO A 118 5.98 2.92 -4.06
N ALA A 119 4.81 2.66 -3.51
CA ALA A 119 3.56 2.69 -4.25
C ALA A 119 2.51 3.40 -3.39
N GLY A 120 1.54 4.04 -4.04
CA GLY A 120 0.43 4.68 -3.37
C GLY A 120 -0.54 3.69 -2.73
N PHE A 121 -1.57 4.24 -2.10
CA PHE A 121 -2.69 3.48 -1.55
C PHE A 121 -3.84 3.42 -2.54
N SER A 122 -4.56 2.30 -2.58
CA SER A 122 -5.82 2.19 -3.32
C SER A 122 -6.96 2.89 -2.59
N TRP A 123 -8.09 3.08 -3.26
CA TRP A 123 -9.29 3.62 -2.59
C TRP A 123 -9.81 2.73 -1.46
N LEU A 124 -9.64 1.40 -1.55
CA LEU A 124 -9.99 0.49 -0.45
C LEU A 124 -9.05 0.63 0.75
N ASP A 125 -7.75 0.85 0.52
CA ASP A 125 -6.83 1.20 1.61
C ASP A 125 -7.27 2.48 2.31
N LEU A 126 -7.55 3.54 1.54
CA LEU A 126 -7.97 4.83 2.08
C LEU A 126 -9.31 4.72 2.81
N TYR A 127 -10.25 3.89 2.35
CA TYR A 127 -11.48 3.61 3.08
C TYR A 127 -11.21 2.88 4.40
N ALA A 128 -10.39 1.84 4.39
CA ALA A 128 -10.01 1.09 5.60
C ALA A 128 -9.28 1.99 6.62
N MET A 129 -8.45 2.91 6.15
CA MET A 129 -7.78 3.93 6.97
C MET A 129 -8.74 4.99 7.56
N GLY A 130 -9.97 5.10 7.03
CA GLY A 130 -10.90 6.19 7.38
C GLY A 130 -10.54 7.51 6.70
N LEU A 131 -9.85 7.48 5.57
CA LEU A 131 -9.45 8.66 4.81
C LEU A 131 -10.36 8.90 3.60
N ALA A 132 -10.98 7.88 3.01
CA ALA A 132 -11.95 8.02 1.93
C ALA A 132 -13.39 7.90 2.44
N ARG A 133 -14.28 8.77 1.97
CA ARG A 133 -15.73 8.59 2.15
C ARG A 133 -16.25 7.47 1.26
N PRO A 134 -17.38 6.85 1.60
CA PRO A 134 -17.96 5.80 0.78
C PRO A 134 -18.13 6.16 -0.70
N GLU A 135 -18.54 7.38 -0.99
CA GLU A 135 -18.84 7.84 -2.36
C GLU A 135 -17.58 8.11 -3.19
N GLU A 136 -16.40 8.14 -2.57
CA GLU A 136 -15.11 8.29 -3.26
C GLU A 136 -14.53 6.94 -3.70
N VAL A 137 -15.05 5.82 -3.19
CA VAL A 137 -14.50 4.49 -3.46
C VAL A 137 -15.17 3.92 -4.72
N PRO A 138 -14.45 3.81 -5.85
CA PRO A 138 -15.00 3.19 -7.03
C PRO A 138 -15.15 1.68 -6.83
N ASP A 139 -16.12 1.10 -7.53
CA ASP A 139 -16.21 -0.35 -7.68
C ASP A 139 -14.93 -0.90 -8.29
N THR A 140 -14.57 -2.10 -7.85
CA THR A 140 -13.43 -2.85 -8.37
C THR A 140 -13.80 -4.32 -8.55
N PHE A 141 -12.82 -5.19 -8.72
CA PHE A 141 -13.02 -6.61 -8.92
C PHE A 141 -11.86 -7.44 -8.39
N LEU A 142 -12.18 -8.69 -8.09
CA LEU A 142 -11.25 -9.77 -7.81
C LEU A 142 -11.20 -10.70 -9.03
N LEU A 143 -10.00 -11.04 -9.48
CA LEU A 143 -9.77 -12.14 -10.40
C LEU A 143 -9.69 -13.45 -9.61
N ALA A 144 -10.68 -14.30 -9.79
CA ALA A 144 -10.73 -15.66 -9.27
C ALA A 144 -10.35 -16.68 -10.34
N ASP A 145 -9.97 -17.88 -9.94
CA ASP A 145 -9.68 -19.00 -10.85
C ASP A 145 -8.62 -18.62 -11.91
N ILE A 146 -7.55 -17.93 -11.46
CA ILE A 146 -6.52 -17.35 -12.33
C ILE A 146 -5.69 -18.45 -13.03
N GLU A 147 -5.66 -18.40 -14.36
CA GLU A 147 -4.82 -19.20 -15.23
C GLU A 147 -3.85 -18.29 -16.00
N SER A 148 -2.55 -18.60 -15.95
CA SER A 148 -1.53 -17.87 -16.70
C SER A 148 -1.51 -18.31 -18.16
N LEU A 149 -1.70 -17.38 -19.09
CA LEU A 149 -1.63 -17.61 -20.54
C LEU A 149 -0.24 -17.36 -21.14
N GLY A 150 0.72 -16.89 -20.32
CA GLY A 150 2.04 -16.44 -20.77
C GLY A 150 2.10 -14.92 -20.98
N ASP A 151 3.32 -14.37 -21.03
CA ASP A 151 3.59 -12.94 -21.29
C ASP A 151 2.82 -11.94 -20.40
N GLY A 152 2.51 -12.35 -19.17
CA GLY A 152 1.76 -11.52 -18.21
C GLY A 152 0.24 -11.47 -18.44
N ARG A 153 -0.27 -12.22 -19.44
CA ARG A 153 -1.69 -12.39 -19.71
C ARG A 153 -2.29 -13.51 -18.84
N LEU A 154 -3.52 -13.29 -18.43
CA LEU A 154 -4.27 -14.14 -17.50
C LEU A 154 -5.68 -14.38 -18.04
N ALA A 155 -6.14 -15.63 -17.96
CA ALA A 155 -7.57 -15.94 -17.97
C ALA A 155 -8.04 -16.01 -16.52
N ALA A 156 -9.20 -15.43 -16.22
CA ALA A 156 -9.74 -15.43 -14.87
C ALA A 156 -11.23 -15.13 -14.89
N ARG A 157 -11.92 -15.54 -13.83
CA ARG A 157 -13.31 -15.11 -13.58
C ARG A 157 -13.30 -13.81 -12.79
N LYS A 158 -13.96 -12.79 -13.33
CA LYS A 158 -14.13 -11.48 -12.67
C LYS A 158 -15.25 -11.54 -11.64
N VAL A 159 -14.91 -11.28 -10.38
CA VAL A 159 -15.86 -11.18 -9.26
C VAL A 159 -15.99 -9.71 -8.86
N PRO A 160 -17.18 -9.09 -8.97
CA PRO A 160 -17.37 -7.71 -8.55
C PRO A 160 -17.08 -7.51 -7.06
N VAL A 161 -16.38 -6.42 -6.75
CA VAL A 161 -16.10 -5.96 -5.39
C VAL A 161 -16.61 -4.52 -5.27
N THR A 162 -17.64 -4.33 -4.46
CA THR A 162 -18.26 -3.02 -4.26
C THR A 162 -18.29 -2.67 -2.78
N LEU A 163 -18.36 -1.38 -2.48
CA LEU A 163 -18.39 -0.93 -1.10
C LEU A 163 -19.67 -1.35 -0.38
N GLU A 164 -20.80 -1.44 -1.09
CA GLU A 164 -22.07 -1.92 -0.52
C GLU A 164 -21.94 -3.35 0.00
N ARG A 165 -21.24 -4.22 -0.75
CA ARG A 165 -21.00 -5.62 -0.33
C ARG A 165 -20.09 -5.69 0.89
N ILE A 166 -19.10 -4.80 0.97
CA ILE A 166 -18.22 -4.69 2.14
C ILE A 166 -19.02 -4.20 3.36
N VAL A 167 -19.83 -3.17 3.20
CA VAL A 167 -20.69 -2.62 4.27
C VAL A 167 -21.75 -3.64 4.71
N ALA A 168 -22.30 -4.43 3.80
CA ALA A 168 -23.22 -5.51 4.14
C ALA A 168 -22.55 -6.62 4.97
N ALA A 169 -21.27 -6.91 4.73
CA ALA A 169 -20.51 -7.89 5.50
C ALA A 169 -20.05 -7.35 6.86
N MET A 170 -19.58 -6.12 6.91
CA MET A 170 -18.80 -5.61 8.05
C MET A 170 -19.44 -4.44 8.78
N GLY A 171 -20.53 -3.88 8.25
CA GLY A 171 -21.06 -2.58 8.66
C GLY A 171 -20.26 -1.40 8.08
N PRO A 172 -20.73 -0.17 8.32
CA PRO A 172 -20.03 1.04 7.90
C PRO A 172 -18.70 1.21 8.66
N ARG A 173 -17.74 1.87 8.02
CA ARG A 173 -16.45 2.20 8.65
C ARG A 173 -16.65 3.08 9.90
N ASN A 174 -16.11 2.64 11.04
CA ASN A 174 -16.18 3.35 12.33
C ASN A 174 -14.81 3.44 13.03
N PRO A 175 -14.23 4.64 13.28
CA PRO A 175 -14.77 5.97 12.97
C PRO A 175 -14.99 6.18 11.47
N SER A 176 -15.95 7.05 11.14
CA SER A 176 -16.22 7.49 9.77
C SER A 176 -15.06 8.33 9.23
N ALA A 177 -15.05 8.61 7.92
CA ALA A 177 -14.00 9.44 7.33
C ALA A 177 -13.96 10.87 7.90
N SER A 178 -15.09 11.41 8.35
CA SER A 178 -15.16 12.72 9.00
C SER A 178 -14.62 12.73 10.44
N GLU A 179 -14.52 11.56 11.08
CA GLU A 179 -14.15 11.43 12.50
C GLU A 179 -12.80 10.74 12.70
N ALA A 180 -12.28 10.07 11.67
CA ALA A 180 -11.02 9.36 11.74
C ALA A 180 -9.84 10.31 12.01
N GLN A 181 -8.85 9.82 12.76
CA GLN A 181 -7.61 10.52 13.02
C GLN A 181 -6.85 10.80 11.71
N ARG A 182 -6.48 12.06 11.49
CA ARG A 182 -5.72 12.50 10.30
C ARG A 182 -4.30 12.93 10.59
N GLU A 183 -3.99 13.24 11.84
CA GLU A 183 -2.68 13.73 12.24
C GLU A 183 -1.95 12.70 13.11
N PHE A 184 -0.73 12.36 12.71
CA PHE A 184 0.10 11.37 13.38
C PHE A 184 1.49 11.96 13.65
N LYS A 185 2.11 11.52 14.74
CA LYS A 185 3.53 11.81 15.03
C LYS A 185 4.36 10.57 14.74
N LEU A 186 5.48 10.75 14.05
CA LEU A 186 6.45 9.69 13.76
C LEU A 186 7.70 9.89 14.62
N SER A 187 8.08 8.88 15.38
CA SER A 187 9.38 8.83 16.08
C SER A 187 10.16 7.62 15.60
N ILE A 188 11.44 7.82 15.26
CA ILE A 188 12.37 6.73 14.92
C ILE A 188 13.35 6.59 16.08
N TYR A 189 13.35 5.40 16.69
CA TYR A 189 14.27 5.08 17.79
C TYR A 189 15.46 4.29 17.25
N LEU A 190 16.66 4.84 17.41
CA LEU A 190 17.91 4.16 17.04
C LEU A 190 18.45 3.39 18.24
N MET A 191 18.50 2.07 18.12
CA MET A 191 19.10 1.21 19.14
C MET A 191 20.57 0.94 18.79
N HIS A 192 21.47 1.17 19.74
CA HIS A 192 22.91 0.92 19.60
C HIS A 192 23.44 0.15 20.80
N ARG A 193 24.57 -0.55 20.64
CA ARG A 193 25.25 -1.22 21.75
C ARG A 193 26.54 -0.47 22.08
N GLY A 194 26.64 0.07 23.29
CA GLY A 194 27.82 0.79 23.74
C GLY A 194 27.77 2.29 23.41
N LYS A 195 28.72 2.79 22.61
CA LYS A 195 28.81 4.21 22.23
C LYS A 195 27.55 4.66 21.49
N GLU A 196 27.18 5.92 21.68
CA GLU A 196 26.08 6.62 20.98
C GLU A 196 26.06 6.32 19.46
N PRO A 197 24.88 6.37 18.81
CA PRO A 197 24.78 6.16 17.38
C PRO A 197 25.66 7.16 16.62
N ASP A 198 26.29 6.71 15.53
CA ASP A 198 27.02 7.62 14.65
C ASP A 198 26.09 8.70 14.09
N ALA A 199 26.61 9.92 13.93
CA ALA A 199 25.88 11.07 13.42
C ALA A 199 25.26 10.79 12.03
N ALA A 200 25.93 9.98 11.20
CA ALA A 200 25.41 9.56 9.91
C ALA A 200 24.12 8.70 10.03
N ALA A 201 24.01 7.87 11.07
CA ALA A 201 22.82 7.07 11.32
C ALA A 201 21.65 7.94 11.79
N VAL A 202 21.92 8.95 12.63
CA VAL A 202 20.92 9.94 13.05
C VAL A 202 20.40 10.74 11.85
N GLN A 203 21.31 11.32 11.04
CA GLN A 203 20.93 12.08 9.85
C GLN A 203 20.12 11.25 8.85
N ARG A 204 20.49 9.98 8.65
CA ARG A 204 19.74 9.05 7.81
C ARG A 204 18.33 8.80 8.35
N ALA A 205 18.19 8.56 9.65
CA ALA A 205 16.89 8.37 10.27
C ALA A 205 15.99 9.60 10.11
N GLU A 206 16.53 10.80 10.34
CA GLU A 206 15.80 12.06 10.14
C GLU A 206 15.39 12.26 8.68
N SER A 207 16.26 11.92 7.72
CA SER A 207 15.96 12.00 6.28
C SER A 207 14.85 11.04 5.89
N ILE A 208 14.90 9.78 6.34
CA ILE A 208 13.84 8.79 6.15
C ILE A 208 12.52 9.28 6.76
N ALA A 209 12.55 9.89 7.95
CA ALA A 209 11.35 10.42 8.58
C ALA A 209 10.69 11.54 7.75
N ARG A 210 11.49 12.44 7.16
CA ARG A 210 10.99 13.47 6.23
C ARG A 210 10.42 12.86 4.95
N SER A 211 11.10 11.88 4.36
CA SER A 211 10.60 11.20 3.16
C SER A 211 9.30 10.43 3.44
N LEU A 212 9.16 9.80 4.61
CA LEU A 212 7.90 9.17 5.03
C LEU A 212 6.77 10.18 5.19
N ALA A 213 7.05 11.35 5.76
CA ALA A 213 6.05 12.41 5.86
C ALA A 213 5.56 12.88 4.49
N ALA A 214 6.48 13.12 3.55
CA ALA A 214 6.14 13.48 2.17
C ALA A 214 5.36 12.36 1.45
N PHE A 215 5.77 11.10 1.64
CA PHE A 215 5.07 9.94 1.11
C PHE A 215 3.61 9.88 1.58
N PHE A 216 3.37 9.95 2.90
CA PHE A 216 2.02 9.80 3.45
C PHE A 216 1.10 10.96 3.05
N ASP A 217 1.63 12.19 2.95
CA ASP A 217 0.87 13.31 2.42
C ASP A 217 0.43 13.03 0.98
N ALA A 218 1.37 12.67 0.09
CA ALA A 218 1.07 12.41 -1.31
C ALA A 218 0.17 11.17 -1.54
N ALA A 219 0.53 10.03 -0.93
CA ALA A 219 -0.16 8.74 -1.10
C ALA A 219 -1.61 8.76 -0.59
N THR A 220 -1.98 9.75 0.23
CA THR A 220 -3.35 9.91 0.75
C THR A 220 -4.10 11.09 0.12
N GLY A 221 -3.50 11.79 -0.85
CA GLY A 221 -4.06 13.02 -1.42
C GLY A 221 -4.23 14.11 -0.35
N SER A 222 -3.20 14.27 0.49
CA SER A 222 -3.12 15.21 1.62
C SER A 222 -4.20 15.04 2.69
N ARG A 223 -4.76 13.83 2.83
CA ARG A 223 -5.80 13.52 3.84
C ARG A 223 -5.22 13.09 5.18
N LEU A 224 -4.00 12.56 5.19
CA LEU A 224 -3.24 12.19 6.36
C LEU A 224 -1.96 13.03 6.43
N LYS A 225 -1.68 13.58 7.61
CA LYS A 225 -0.45 14.30 7.91
C LYS A 225 0.38 13.54 8.92
N LEU A 226 1.59 13.18 8.53
CA LEU A 226 2.59 12.60 9.42
C LEU A 226 3.64 13.66 9.77
N THR A 227 3.81 13.94 11.07
CA THR A 227 4.79 14.91 11.55
C THR A 227 5.95 14.17 12.23
N PRO A 228 7.18 14.23 11.67
CA PRO A 228 8.36 13.71 12.35
C PRO A 228 8.56 14.42 13.69
N ALA A 229 8.77 13.64 14.74
CA ALA A 229 9.22 14.14 16.03
C ALA A 229 10.73 14.42 15.96
N HIS A 230 11.14 15.52 16.60
CA HIS A 230 12.54 15.85 16.84
C HIS A 230 13.09 15.04 18.02
#